data_AF-A0A918A885-F1
#
_entry.id   AF-A0A918A885-F1
#
_cell.length_a   1.000
_cell.length_b   1.000
_cell.length_c   1.000
_cell.angle_alpha   90.00
_cell.angle_beta   90.00
_cell.angle_gamma   90.00
#
_symmetry.space_group_name_H-M   'P 1'
#
loop_
_entity.id
_entity.type
_entity.pdbx_description
1 polymer ?
#
loop_
_entity_poly.entity_id
_entity_poly.type
_entity_poly.pdbx_seq_one_letter_code
_entity_poly.pdbx_strand_id
1 'polypeptide(L)'
;MSADLAAIAAHAEVLRADAQALTACAERLREIEAGLAASGIAPSWLRASVNAHRAACLQAATDLNTAAARLHHYSNATAHP
;
A
#
# COMPACT_ATOMS: atom_id res chain seq x y z
N MET A 1 8.36 20.55 -19.81
CA MET A 1 8.92 19.20 -19.98
C MET A 1 9.75 18.75 -18.79
N SER A 2 10.96 19.27 -18.51
CA SER A 2 11.77 18.76 -17.39
C SER A 2 11.10 18.91 -16.00
N ALA A 3 10.42 20.04 -15.75
CA ALA A 3 9.66 20.26 -14.51
C ALA A 3 8.47 19.29 -14.35
N ASP A 4 7.82 18.91 -15.47
CA ASP A 4 6.68 17.99 -15.46
C ASP A 4 7.13 16.56 -15.14
N LEU A 5 8.29 16.14 -15.67
CA LEU A 5 8.88 14.82 -15.36
C LEU A 5 9.31 14.73 -13.88
N ALA A 6 9.85 15.81 -13.33
CA ALA A 6 10.18 15.89 -11.90
C ALA A 6 8.92 15.78 -11.02
N ALA A 7 7.82 16.43 -11.41
CA ALA A 7 6.53 16.32 -10.71
C ALA A 7 5.96 14.89 -10.78
N ILE A 8 6.07 14.22 -11.93
CA ILE A 8 5.66 12.81 -12.09
C ILE A 8 6.47 11.89 -11.18
N ALA A 9 7.80 12.06 -11.14
CA ALA A 9 8.66 11.28 -10.26
C ALA A 9 8.32 11.52 -8.77
N ALA A 10 8.07 12.78 -8.38
CA ALA A 10 7.66 13.12 -7.02
C ALA A 10 6.31 12.50 -6.64
N HIS A 11 5.33 12.49 -7.56
CA HIS A 11 4.06 11.82 -7.30
C HIS A 11 4.24 10.31 -7.11
N ALA A 12 5.13 9.70 -7.90
CA ALA A 12 5.45 8.29 -7.75
C ALA A 12 6.12 7.96 -6.41
N GLU A 13 6.92 8.86 -5.83
CA GLU A 13 7.41 8.74 -4.44
C GLU A 13 6.27 8.75 -3.41
N VAL A 14 5.30 9.66 -3.57
CA VAL A 14 4.13 9.74 -2.67
C VAL A 14 3.35 8.42 -2.70
N LEU A 15 3.08 7.86 -3.89
CA LEU A 15 2.40 6.58 -4.01
C LEU A 15 3.16 5.43 -3.33
N ARG A 16 4.50 5.44 -3.38
CA ARG A 16 5.32 4.44 -2.65
C ARG A 16 5.23 4.63 -1.14
N ALA A 17 5.24 5.86 -0.65
CA ALA A 17 5.08 6.16 0.77
C ALA A 17 3.70 5.69 1.27
N ASP A 18 2.63 5.95 0.50
CA ASP A 18 1.28 5.48 0.81
C ASP A 18 1.20 3.95 0.81
N ALA A 19 1.84 3.28 -0.15
CA ALA A 19 1.92 1.82 -0.19
C ALA A 19 2.63 1.24 1.05
N GLN A 20 3.69 1.89 1.52
CA GLN A 20 4.39 1.52 2.76
C GLN A 20 3.50 1.70 3.99
N ALA A 21 2.77 2.81 4.07
CA ALA A 21 1.83 3.07 5.16
C ALA A 21 0.71 2.01 5.22
N LEU A 22 0.19 1.60 4.06
CA LEU A 22 -0.82 0.54 3.97
C LEU A 22 -0.27 -0.84 4.33
N THR A 23 0.98 -1.13 3.95
CA THR A 23 1.67 -2.37 4.37
C THR A 23 1.84 -2.40 5.89
N ALA A 24 2.25 -1.29 6.50
CA ALA A 24 2.36 -1.17 7.95
C ALA A 24 0.98 -1.31 8.64
N CYS A 25 -0.08 -0.79 8.02
CA CYS A 25 -1.44 -0.99 8.51
C CYS A 25 -1.84 -2.48 8.50
N ALA A 26 -1.52 -3.19 7.40
CA ALA A 26 -1.80 -4.62 7.28
C ALA A 26 -1.09 -5.46 8.35
N GLU A 27 0.16 -5.13 8.70
CA GLU A 27 0.89 -5.80 9.78
C GLU A 27 0.26 -5.53 11.15
N ARG A 28 -0.13 -4.28 11.46
CA ARG A 28 -0.87 -4.00 12.71
C ARG A 28 -2.18 -4.78 12.79
N LEU A 29 -2.90 -4.94 11.69
CA LEU A 29 -4.12 -5.74 11.64
C LEU A 29 -3.86 -7.24 11.86
N ARG A 30 -2.71 -7.74 11.40
CA ARG A 30 -2.26 -9.11 11.67
C ARG A 30 -1.97 -9.33 13.16
N GLU A 31 -1.33 -8.37 13.82
CA GLU A 31 -1.10 -8.40 15.27
C GLU A 31 -2.42 -8.39 16.04
N ILE A 32 -3.38 -7.56 15.62
CA ILE A 32 -4.74 -7.54 16.19
C ILE A 32 -5.42 -8.88 16.01
N GLU A 33 -5.38 -9.49 14.81
CA GLU A 33 -5.94 -10.82 14.58
C GLU A 33 -5.33 -11.88 15.51
N ALA A 34 -4.01 -11.86 15.70
CA ALA A 34 -3.32 -12.76 16.60
C ALA A 34 -3.77 -12.58 18.07
N GLY A 35 -3.91 -11.33 18.52
CA GLY A 35 -4.43 -11.01 19.85
C GLY A 35 -5.87 -11.48 20.05
N LEU A 36 -6.73 -11.27 19.04
CA LEU A 36 -8.12 -11.75 19.05
C LEU A 36 -8.19 -13.27 19.10
N ALA A 37 -7.33 -13.97 18.35
CA ALA A 37 -7.24 -15.43 18.37
C ALA A 37 -6.80 -15.96 19.74
N ALA A 38 -5.79 -15.33 20.36
CA ALA A 38 -5.31 -15.70 21.69
C ALA A 38 -6.36 -15.47 22.79
N SER A 39 -7.19 -14.44 22.66
CA SER A 39 -8.26 -14.15 23.63
C SER A 39 -9.38 -15.19 23.67
N GLY A 40 -9.57 -15.95 22.59
CA GLY A 40 -10.63 -16.98 22.48
C GLY A 40 -12.07 -16.49 22.50
N ILE A 41 -12.32 -15.20 22.77
CA ILE A 41 -13.65 -14.61 23.02
C ILE A 41 -14.13 -13.74 21.84
N ALA A 42 -13.26 -13.48 20.86
CA ALA A 42 -13.58 -12.62 19.73
C ALA A 42 -14.72 -13.20 18.86
N PRO A 43 -15.78 -12.42 18.59
CA PRO A 43 -16.83 -12.84 17.66
C PRO A 43 -16.29 -13.13 16.26
N SER A 44 -16.88 -14.10 15.56
CA SER A 44 -16.45 -14.50 14.22
C SER A 44 -16.52 -13.37 13.19
N TRP A 45 -17.51 -12.49 13.30
CA TRP A 45 -17.66 -11.33 12.42
C TRP A 45 -16.48 -10.35 12.56
N LEU A 46 -15.92 -10.18 13.76
CA LEU A 46 -14.80 -9.27 13.99
C LEU A 46 -13.54 -9.77 13.28
N ARG A 47 -13.26 -11.07 13.38
CA ARG A 47 -12.14 -11.70 12.65
C ARG A 47 -12.30 -11.53 11.15
N ALA A 48 -13.51 -11.75 10.62
CA ALA A 48 -13.80 -11.57 9.21
C ALA A 48 -13.55 -10.13 8.74
N SER A 49 -14.00 -9.14 9.54
CA SER A 49 -13.78 -7.72 9.24
C SER A 49 -12.31 -7.33 9.25
N VAL A 50 -11.53 -7.77 10.25
CA VAL A 50 -10.08 -7.50 10.32
C VAL A 50 -9.35 -8.11 9.13
N ASN A 51 -9.69 -9.35 8.75
CA ASN A 51 -9.09 -10.03 7.60
C ASN A 51 -9.45 -9.36 6.27
N ALA A 52 -10.70 -8.94 6.09
CA ALA A 52 -11.11 -8.19 4.91
C ALA A 52 -10.37 -6.85 4.82
N HIS A 53 -10.22 -6.13 5.93
CA HIS A 53 -9.50 -4.87 5.94
C HIS A 53 -8.00 -5.06 5.66
N ARG A 54 -7.37 -6.09 6.23
CA ARG A 54 -5.98 -6.43 5.94
C ARG A 54 -5.77 -6.73 4.45
N ALA A 55 -6.64 -7.54 3.85
CA ALA A 55 -6.58 -7.85 2.43
C ALA A 55 -6.73 -6.60 1.56
N ALA A 56 -7.66 -5.70 1.92
CA ALA A 56 -7.83 -4.43 1.22
C ALA A 56 -6.58 -3.53 1.30
N CYS A 57 -5.93 -3.44 2.48
CA CYS A 57 -4.68 -2.70 2.63
C CYS A 57 -3.56 -3.26 1.75
N LEU A 58 -3.41 -4.60 1.70
CA LEU A 58 -2.38 -5.24 0.88
C LEU A 58 -2.64 -5.07 -0.63
N GLN A 59 -3.90 -5.16 -1.04
CA GLN A 59 -4.29 -4.93 -2.43
C GLN A 59 -3.99 -3.48 -2.84
N ALA A 60 -4.45 -2.51 -2.05
CA ALA A 60 -4.19 -1.10 -2.32
C ALA A 60 -2.69 -0.77 -2.32
N ALA A 61 -1.89 -1.34 -1.41
CA ALA A 61 -0.43 -1.19 -1.43
C ALA A 61 0.20 -1.73 -2.73
N THR A 62 -0.29 -2.87 -3.23
CA THR A 62 0.17 -3.47 -4.49
C THR A 62 -0.17 -2.58 -5.68
N ASP A 63 -1.39 -2.03 -5.72
CA ASP A 63 -1.86 -1.15 -6.78
C ASP A 63 -1.06 0.15 -6.82
N LEU A 64 -0.80 0.75 -5.66
CA LEU A 64 0.00 1.98 -5.53
C LEU A 64 1.45 1.76 -5.93
N ASN A 65 2.08 0.66 -5.51
CA ASN A 65 3.45 0.32 -5.94
C ASN A 65 3.52 0.09 -7.46
N THR A 66 2.51 -0.56 -8.03
CA THR A 66 2.42 -0.76 -9.49
C THR A 66 2.29 0.58 -10.23
N ALA A 67 1.43 1.47 -9.74
CA ALA A 67 1.27 2.80 -10.30
C ALA A 67 2.57 3.62 -10.20
N ALA A 68 3.22 3.62 -9.03
CA ALA A 68 4.49 4.28 -8.83
C ALA A 68 5.58 3.77 -9.79
N ALA A 69 5.70 2.45 -9.95
CA ALA A 69 6.68 1.85 -10.87
C ALA A 69 6.45 2.31 -12.32
N ARG A 70 5.19 2.39 -12.76
CA ARG A 70 4.83 2.88 -14.09
C ARG A 70 5.19 4.35 -14.28
N LEU A 71 4.93 5.20 -13.29
CA LEU A 71 5.27 6.63 -13.34
C LEU A 71 6.79 6.85 -13.37
N HIS A 72 7.56 6.11 -12.56
CA HIS A 72 9.03 6.15 -12.58
C HIS A 72 9.60 5.70 -13.93
N HIS A 73 9.05 4.62 -14.50
CA HIS A 73 9.45 4.19 -15.82
C HIS A 73 9.16 5.26 -16.89
N TYR A 74 7.99 5.89 -16.83
CA TYR A 74 7.62 6.96 -17.74
C TYR A 74 8.54 8.19 -17.62
N SER A 75 8.83 8.63 -16.39
CA SER A 75 9.73 9.78 -16.17
C SER A 75 11.15 9.51 -16.64
N ASN A 76 11.63 8.26 -16.51
CA ASN A 76 12.98 7.88 -16.94
C ASN A 76 13.09 7.70 -18.46
N ALA A 77 12.10 7.06 -19.09
CA ALA A 77 12.08 6.83 -20.53
C ALA A 77 11.95 8.13 -21.35
N THR A 78 11.33 9.16 -20.78
CA THR A 78 11.18 10.47 -21.43
C THR A 78 12.33 11.43 -21.15
N ALA A 79 13.22 11.08 -20.21
CA ALA A 79 14.44 11.84 -19.89
C ALA A 79 15.67 11.41 -20.73
N HIS A 80 15.57 10.31 -21.49
CA HIS A 80 16.63 9.81 -22.37
C HIS A 80 16.22 9.97 -23.85
N PRO A 81 16.80 10.92 -24.61
CA PRO A 81 16.56 11.05 -26.04
C PRO A 81 17.22 9.92 -26.86
#